data_AF-A0A1W9RND8-F1
#
_entry.id   AF-A0A1W9RND8-F1
#
_cell.length_a   1.000
_cell.length_b   1.000
_cell.length_c   1.000
_cell.angle_alpha   90.00
_cell.angle_beta   90.00
_cell.angle_gamma   90.00
#
_symmetry.space_group_name_H-M   'P 1'
#
loop_
_entity.id
_entity.type
_entity.pdbx_description
1 polymer ?
#
loop_
_entity_poly.entity_id
_entity_poly.type
_entity_poly.pdbx_seq_one_letter_code
_entity_poly.pdbx_strand_id
1 'polypeptide(L)'
;MIIGLTGTNAAGKTEFVHYLETKGFTSYSLSDIIREELEARKLPLSRQNLIEVGNELRREFGPSVLADRTKEKIKDNKVVIDSIRNPAEILSLRELPNFFMVSIDAPPELRYQRAKERGRIEDVDSLDQFIAMENREKSDDAHEQNLSKCMRMAEFRIINSGSRKEFYKEIDHTVSQVELRLRPTWKEYFMKMAFLVAERSTCLRHHVGAIIVKNRHVLTTGYNGAARKTNDCLRLGCLRNQLNIPSGERHEICRAIHAEQNAIIQAGVHGVSIEGATLYCTHFPCIICAKMIVNAGIKKVVVAQGYPDKYNLVMALFDEARVEVEQVPIPDNKIRIVP
;
A
#
# COMPACT_ATOMS: atom_id res chain seq x y z
N MET A 1 5.83 -5.21 5.65
CA MET A 1 6.81 -4.14 5.53
C MET A 1 7.94 -4.63 4.65
N ILE A 2 8.11 -4.01 3.50
CA ILE A 2 9.19 -4.33 2.56
C ILE A 2 10.01 -3.06 2.37
N ILE A 3 11.31 -3.13 2.66
CA ILE A 3 12.22 -1.99 2.58
C ILE A 3 13.21 -2.24 1.44
N GLY A 4 13.11 -1.46 0.36
CA GLY A 4 14.10 -1.45 -0.71
C GLY A 4 15.26 -0.51 -0.38
N LEU A 5 16.49 -0.93 -0.69
CA LEU A 5 17.71 -0.16 -0.45
C LEU A 5 18.42 0.21 -1.74
N THR A 6 18.75 1.49 -1.83
CA THR A 6 19.71 2.02 -2.80
C THR A 6 20.69 2.96 -2.12
N GLY A 7 21.80 3.30 -2.76
CA GLY A 7 22.77 4.19 -2.15
C GLY A 7 24.18 4.10 -2.73
N THR A 8 25.02 5.07 -2.38
CA THR A 8 26.41 5.17 -2.83
C THR A 8 27.28 4.02 -2.31
N ASN A 9 28.38 3.75 -2.99
CA ASN A 9 29.29 2.67 -2.62
C ASN A 9 29.93 2.98 -1.27
N ALA A 10 30.08 1.95 -0.42
CA ALA A 10 30.60 2.06 0.95
C ALA A 10 29.78 2.97 1.92
N ALA A 11 28.53 3.30 1.60
CA ALA A 11 27.64 4.09 2.47
C ALA A 11 27.06 3.33 3.69
N GLY A 12 27.26 2.01 3.78
CA GLY A 12 26.75 1.20 4.90
C GLY A 12 25.47 0.41 4.63
N LYS A 13 25.08 0.20 3.36
CA LYS A 13 23.90 -0.62 2.99
C LYS A 13 23.93 -2.04 3.57
N THR A 14 25.06 -2.74 3.48
CA THR A 14 25.22 -4.09 4.05
C THR A 14 25.04 -4.10 5.57
N GLU A 15 25.52 -3.05 6.25
CA GLU A 15 25.35 -2.89 7.70
C GLU A 15 23.87 -2.64 8.06
N PHE A 16 23.14 -1.88 7.23
CA PHE A 16 21.71 -1.68 7.37
C PHE A 16 20.93 -2.99 7.25
N VAL A 17 21.23 -3.79 6.22
CA VAL A 17 20.62 -5.10 6.01
C VAL A 17 20.86 -5.98 7.24
N HIS A 18 22.11 -6.09 7.68
CA HIS A 18 22.47 -6.92 8.82
C HIS A 18 21.77 -6.47 10.11
N TYR A 19 21.69 -5.16 10.36
CA TYR A 19 20.97 -4.64 11.52
C TYR A 19 19.47 -5.01 11.47
N LEU A 20 18.83 -4.92 10.31
CA LEU A 20 17.43 -5.35 10.18
C LEU A 20 17.23 -6.86 10.30
N GLU A 21 18.17 -7.69 9.87
CA GLU A 21 18.13 -9.13 10.12
C GLU A 21 18.04 -9.43 11.62
N THR A 22 18.79 -8.70 12.47
CA THR A 22 18.68 -8.83 13.93
C THR A 22 17.29 -8.42 14.48
N LYS A 23 16.50 -7.70 13.70
CA LYS A 23 15.12 -7.28 14.02
C LYS A 23 14.06 -8.17 13.36
N GLY A 24 14.48 -9.31 12.80
CA GLY A 24 13.61 -10.31 12.20
C GLY A 24 13.16 -9.99 10.77
N PHE A 25 13.97 -9.25 10.01
CA PHE A 25 13.77 -9.10 8.56
C PHE A 25 14.50 -10.21 7.79
N THR A 26 13.87 -10.71 6.73
CA THR A 26 14.53 -11.55 5.72
C THR A 26 15.17 -10.65 4.66
N SER A 27 16.43 -10.92 4.31
CA SER A 27 17.15 -10.17 3.29
C SER A 27 17.10 -10.85 1.92
N TYR A 28 16.99 -10.05 0.87
CA TYR A 28 17.09 -10.47 -0.53
C TYR A 28 17.98 -9.48 -1.28
N SER A 29 18.80 -9.93 -2.24
CA SER A 29 19.56 -9.04 -3.12
C SER A 29 19.10 -9.20 -4.56
N LEU A 30 18.84 -8.10 -5.28
CA LEU A 30 18.61 -8.19 -6.73
C LEU A 30 19.84 -8.77 -7.47
N SER A 31 21.02 -8.63 -6.87
CA SER A 31 22.25 -9.22 -7.42
C SER A 31 22.32 -10.73 -7.20
N ASP A 32 21.51 -11.34 -6.33
CA ASP A 32 21.46 -12.80 -6.20
C ASP A 32 20.94 -13.45 -7.47
N ILE A 33 19.98 -12.82 -8.16
CA ILE A 33 19.49 -13.28 -9.47
C ILE A 33 20.63 -13.33 -10.49
N ILE A 34 21.53 -12.35 -10.47
CA ILE A 34 22.70 -12.32 -11.37
C ILE A 34 23.71 -13.40 -10.96
N ARG A 35 23.93 -13.61 -9.65
CA ARG A 35 24.84 -14.64 -9.13
C ARG A 35 24.39 -16.05 -9.53
N GLU A 36 23.09 -16.32 -9.40
CA GLU A 36 22.48 -17.58 -9.84
C GLU A 36 22.65 -17.80 -11.35
N GLU A 37 22.46 -16.75 -12.16
CA GLU A 37 22.67 -16.80 -13.61
C GLU A 37 24.14 -17.06 -13.98
N LEU A 38 25.08 -16.41 -13.28
CA LEU A 38 26.52 -16.66 -13.47
C LEU A 38 26.89 -18.11 -13.14
N GLU A 39 26.36 -18.65 -12.05
CA GLU A 39 26.58 -20.04 -11.64
C GLU A 39 26.00 -21.02 -12.68
N ALA A 40 24.77 -20.78 -13.15
CA ALA A 40 24.14 -21.59 -14.20
C ALA A 40 24.95 -21.59 -15.50
N ARG A 41 25.56 -20.45 -15.85
CA ARG A 41 26.43 -20.28 -17.02
C ARG A 41 27.88 -20.70 -16.79
N LYS A 42 28.25 -21.10 -15.57
CA LYS A 42 29.61 -21.42 -15.14
C LYS A 42 30.63 -20.30 -15.40
N LEU A 43 30.18 -19.06 -15.28
CA LEU A 43 31.03 -17.87 -15.41
C LEU A 43 31.65 -17.50 -14.05
N PRO A 44 32.89 -16.99 -14.01
CA PRO A 44 33.52 -16.59 -12.76
C PRO A 44 32.79 -15.41 -12.12
N LEU A 45 32.71 -15.39 -10.79
CA LEU A 45 32.14 -14.27 -10.05
C LEU A 45 33.10 -13.08 -10.06
N SER A 46 32.92 -12.18 -11.04
CA SER A 46 33.69 -10.94 -11.15
C SER A 46 32.75 -9.73 -11.24
N ARG A 47 33.25 -8.54 -10.86
CA ARG A 47 32.48 -7.29 -10.98
C ARG A 47 32.05 -7.04 -12.43
N GLN A 48 32.94 -7.31 -13.38
CA GLN A 48 32.67 -7.16 -14.81
C GLN A 48 31.52 -8.06 -15.25
N ASN A 49 31.57 -9.35 -14.89
CA ASN A 49 30.55 -10.31 -15.26
C ASN A 49 29.19 -9.99 -14.62
N LEU A 50 29.17 -9.50 -13.37
CA LEU A 50 27.93 -9.06 -12.72
C LEU A 50 27.26 -7.90 -13.49
N ILE A 51 28.05 -6.96 -14.02
CA ILE A 51 27.53 -5.83 -14.80
C ILE A 51 27.04 -6.31 -16.16
N GLU A 52 27.86 -7.08 -16.88
CA GLU A 52 27.55 -7.56 -18.22
C GLU A 52 26.30 -8.44 -18.24
N VAL A 53 26.26 -9.47 -17.40
CA VAL A 53 25.10 -10.37 -17.30
C VAL A 53 23.87 -9.63 -16.77
N GLY A 54 24.04 -8.70 -15.82
CA GLY A 54 22.93 -7.87 -15.35
C GLY A 54 22.32 -7.01 -16.46
N ASN A 55 23.14 -6.40 -17.31
CA ASN A 55 22.68 -5.60 -18.45
C ASN A 55 22.08 -6.48 -19.55
N GLU A 56 22.64 -7.67 -19.79
CA GLU A 56 22.09 -8.66 -20.71
C GLU A 56 20.68 -9.09 -20.30
N LEU A 57 20.49 -9.51 -19.04
CA LEU A 57 19.18 -9.88 -18.52
C LEU A 57 18.16 -8.75 -18.67
N ARG A 58 18.57 -7.49 -18.40
CA ARG A 58 17.69 -6.32 -18.56
C ARG A 58 17.33 -6.01 -20.02
N ARG A 59 18.19 -6.36 -20.98
CA ARG A 59 17.90 -6.20 -22.42
C ARG A 59 16.96 -7.30 -22.91
N GLU A 60 17.17 -8.54 -22.46
CA GLU A 60 16.41 -9.70 -22.91
C GLU A 60 15.01 -9.78 -22.30
N PHE A 61 14.91 -9.61 -20.98
CA PHE A 61 13.66 -9.81 -20.23
C PHE A 61 13.04 -8.50 -19.72
N GLY A 62 13.65 -7.37 -20.05
CA GLY A 62 13.19 -6.04 -19.64
C GLY A 62 13.89 -5.50 -18.38
N PRO A 63 13.86 -4.18 -18.18
CA PRO A 63 14.71 -3.49 -17.21
C PRO A 63 14.37 -3.78 -15.74
N SER A 64 13.19 -4.33 -15.45
CA SER A 64 12.75 -4.73 -14.12
C SER A 64 13.00 -6.20 -13.77
N VAL A 65 13.55 -7.00 -14.68
CA VAL A 65 13.65 -8.48 -14.54
C VAL A 65 14.19 -8.95 -13.19
N LEU A 66 15.22 -8.28 -12.65
CA LEU A 66 15.84 -8.67 -11.39
C LEU A 66 14.88 -8.46 -10.22
N ALA A 67 14.12 -7.35 -10.24
CA ALA A 67 13.07 -7.10 -9.27
C ALA A 67 11.93 -8.11 -9.43
N ASP A 68 11.46 -8.34 -10.66
CA ASP A 68 10.35 -9.26 -10.93
C ASP A 68 10.64 -10.68 -10.45
N ARG A 69 11.81 -11.24 -10.78
CA ARG A 69 12.24 -12.56 -10.29
C ARG A 69 12.44 -12.59 -8.77
N THR A 70 12.85 -11.47 -8.16
CA THR A 70 12.98 -11.39 -6.70
C THR A 70 11.62 -11.35 -6.02
N LYS A 71 10.62 -10.66 -6.59
CA LYS A 71 9.23 -10.62 -6.06
C LYS A 71 8.65 -12.01 -5.86
N GLU A 72 8.92 -12.93 -6.80
CA GLU A 72 8.44 -14.32 -6.75
C GLU A 72 9.03 -15.13 -5.58
N LYS A 73 10.22 -14.75 -5.10
CA LYS A 73 10.90 -15.44 -3.99
C LYS A 73 10.49 -14.91 -2.60
N ILE A 74 9.83 -13.75 -2.53
CA ILE A 74 9.45 -13.12 -1.28
C ILE A 74 8.27 -13.87 -0.66
N LYS A 75 8.49 -14.43 0.53
CA LYS A 75 7.44 -15.13 1.31
C LYS A 75 7.11 -14.43 2.63
N ASP A 76 8.04 -13.64 3.15
CA ASP A 76 7.94 -13.02 4.47
C ASP A 76 7.28 -11.65 4.45
N ASN A 77 6.73 -11.26 5.60
CA ASN A 77 6.09 -9.96 5.80
C ASN A 77 7.06 -8.85 6.22
N LYS A 78 8.29 -9.19 6.66
CA LYS A 78 9.36 -8.25 7.01
C LYS A 78 10.56 -8.53 6.11
N VAL A 79 10.74 -7.70 5.10
CA VAL A 79 11.73 -7.95 4.05
C VAL A 79 12.59 -6.71 3.81
N VAL A 80 13.89 -6.92 3.62
CA VAL A 80 14.82 -5.90 3.14
C VAL A 80 15.42 -6.35 1.80
N ILE A 81 15.30 -5.52 0.77
CA ILE A 81 15.78 -5.80 -0.59
C ILE A 81 16.94 -4.88 -0.89
N ASP A 82 18.10 -5.45 -1.19
CA ASP A 82 19.34 -4.74 -1.47
C ASP A 82 19.67 -4.68 -2.97
N SER A 83 20.67 -3.87 -3.32
CA SER A 83 21.24 -3.78 -4.68
C SER A 83 20.28 -3.28 -5.76
N ILE A 84 19.32 -2.43 -5.39
CA ILE A 84 18.43 -1.75 -6.33
C ILE A 84 19.16 -0.57 -6.98
N ARG A 85 19.34 -0.62 -8.30
CA ARG A 85 20.17 0.33 -9.07
C ARG A 85 19.53 0.81 -10.36
N ASN A 86 18.39 0.26 -10.76
CA ASN A 86 17.62 0.72 -11.92
C ASN A 86 16.24 1.26 -11.51
N PRO A 87 15.78 2.41 -12.03
CA PRO A 87 14.45 2.95 -11.76
C PRO A 87 13.29 2.00 -12.04
N ALA A 88 13.39 1.16 -13.09
CA ALA A 88 12.36 0.17 -13.43
C ALA A 88 12.22 -0.91 -12.35
N GLU A 89 13.33 -1.29 -11.69
CA GLU A 89 13.30 -2.20 -10.53
C GLU A 89 12.47 -1.58 -9.39
N ILE A 90 12.64 -0.28 -9.11
CA ILE A 90 11.85 0.43 -8.07
C ILE A 90 10.37 0.47 -8.45
N LEU A 91 10.06 0.79 -9.72
CA LEU A 91 8.67 0.83 -10.19
C LEU A 91 7.99 -0.53 -10.06
N SER A 92 8.67 -1.61 -10.45
CA SER A 92 8.21 -2.98 -10.28
C SER A 92 8.03 -3.36 -8.80
N LEU A 93 8.96 -2.99 -7.92
CA LEU A 93 8.87 -3.29 -6.49
C LEU A 93 7.77 -2.50 -5.77
N ARG A 94 7.43 -1.29 -6.25
CA ARG A 94 6.33 -0.47 -5.73
C ARG A 94 4.95 -1.10 -5.93
N GLU A 95 4.83 -2.08 -6.82
CA GLU A 95 3.61 -2.87 -6.96
C GLU A 95 3.39 -3.79 -5.76
N LEU A 96 4.45 -4.12 -5.00
CA LEU A 96 4.31 -4.88 -3.77
C LEU A 96 3.60 -4.03 -2.71
N PRO A 97 2.61 -4.60 -1.99
CA PRO A 97 1.98 -3.88 -0.90
C PRO A 97 3.02 -3.58 0.19
N ASN A 98 2.97 -2.38 0.76
CA ASN A 98 3.83 -1.97 1.87
C ASN A 98 5.33 -1.89 1.54
N PHE A 99 5.66 -1.62 0.28
CA PHE A 99 7.02 -1.33 -0.16
C PHE A 99 7.39 0.14 0.09
N PHE A 100 8.57 0.35 0.67
CA PHE A 100 9.17 1.66 0.88
C PHE A 100 10.63 1.62 0.50
N MET A 101 11.10 2.68 -0.16
CA MET A 101 12.44 2.81 -0.65
C MET A 101 13.24 3.74 0.27
N VAL A 102 14.40 3.25 0.72
CA VAL A 102 15.35 3.99 1.56
C VAL A 102 16.65 4.16 0.78
N SER A 103 17.12 5.41 0.71
CA SER A 103 18.43 5.75 0.17
C SER A 103 19.44 5.91 1.30
N ILE A 104 20.61 5.28 1.17
CA ILE A 104 21.71 5.38 2.13
C ILE A 104 22.91 6.03 1.45
N ASP A 105 23.38 7.12 2.02
CA ASP A 105 24.50 7.88 1.49
C ASP A 105 25.52 8.18 2.59
N ALA A 106 26.72 8.63 2.23
CA ALA A 106 27.72 9.10 3.17
C ALA A 106 28.70 10.06 2.46
N PRO A 107 29.41 10.92 3.21
CA PRO A 107 30.44 11.78 2.64
C PRO A 107 31.47 10.97 1.82
N PRO A 108 31.84 11.41 0.60
CA PRO A 108 32.75 10.68 -0.28
C PRO A 108 34.06 10.25 0.37
N GLU A 109 34.63 11.11 1.21
CA GLU A 109 35.89 10.89 1.93
C GLU A 109 35.78 9.70 2.89
N LEU A 110 34.70 9.65 3.66
CA LEU A 110 34.40 8.54 4.57
C LEU A 110 34.13 7.24 3.82
N ARG A 111 33.41 7.32 2.68
CA ARG A 111 33.15 6.15 1.83
C ARG A 111 34.44 5.58 1.26
N TYR A 112 35.34 6.44 0.80
CA TYR A 112 36.65 6.04 0.29
C TYR A 112 37.50 5.35 1.37
N GLN A 113 37.56 5.91 2.58
CA GLN A 113 38.25 5.29 3.72
C GLN A 113 37.69 3.90 4.04
N ARG A 114 36.36 3.78 4.17
CA ARG A 114 35.67 2.51 4.42
C ARG A 114 35.91 1.48 3.31
N ALA A 115 36.05 1.92 2.06
CA ALA A 115 36.32 1.04 0.93
C ALA A 115 37.76 0.53 0.93
N LYS A 116 38.74 1.38 1.30
CA LYS A 116 40.15 0.98 1.50
C LYS A 116 40.31 -0.05 2.61
N GLU A 117 39.74 0.20 3.77
CA GLU A 117 39.81 -0.71 4.94
C GLU A 117 39.28 -2.12 4.65
N ARG A 118 38.36 -2.25 3.69
CA ARG A 118 37.74 -3.52 3.30
C ARG A 118 38.48 -4.30 2.22
N GLY A 119 39.61 -3.78 1.72
CA GLY A 119 40.37 -4.42 0.64
C GLY A 119 39.61 -4.55 -0.67
N ARG A 120 38.58 -3.72 -0.92
CA ARG A 120 37.74 -3.75 -2.14
C ARG A 120 38.18 -2.75 -3.21
N ILE A 121 39.41 -2.26 -3.10
CA ILE A 121 40.00 -1.30 -4.02
C ILE A 121 41.30 -1.94 -4.51
N GLU A 122 41.22 -2.74 -5.56
CA GLU A 122 42.42 -3.24 -6.24
C GLU A 122 42.95 -2.20 -7.26
N ASP A 123 42.15 -1.19 -7.66
CA ASP A 123 42.47 -0.26 -8.76
C ASP A 123 42.07 1.23 -8.55
N VAL A 124 41.97 1.74 -7.31
CA VAL A 124 41.54 3.14 -7.04
C VAL A 124 42.47 3.85 -6.04
N ASP A 125 43.53 4.46 -6.55
CA ASP A 125 44.58 5.09 -5.74
C ASP A 125 44.23 6.48 -5.21
N SER A 126 43.18 7.12 -5.74
CA SER A 126 42.75 8.46 -5.32
C SER A 126 41.24 8.60 -5.08
N LEU A 127 40.88 9.58 -4.24
CA LEU A 127 39.49 9.99 -4.00
C LEU A 127 38.79 10.41 -5.31
N ASP A 128 39.53 11.07 -6.22
CA ASP A 128 39.00 11.52 -7.51
C ASP A 128 38.64 10.35 -8.42
N GLN A 129 39.47 9.29 -8.46
CA GLN A 129 39.15 8.08 -9.21
C GLN A 129 37.94 7.35 -8.61
N PHE A 130 37.80 7.36 -7.28
CA PHE A 130 36.65 6.78 -6.58
C PHE A 130 35.34 7.48 -6.95
N ILE A 131 35.36 8.82 -6.95
CA ILE A 131 34.22 9.65 -7.37
C ILE A 131 33.93 9.48 -8.87
N ALA A 132 34.97 9.39 -9.71
CA ALA A 132 34.82 9.20 -11.15
C ALA A 132 34.16 7.85 -11.49
N MET A 133 34.51 6.76 -10.78
CA MET A 133 33.85 5.46 -10.96
C MET A 133 32.36 5.52 -10.62
N GLU A 134 31.96 6.23 -9.57
CA GLU A 134 30.53 6.40 -9.24
C GLU A 134 29.78 7.26 -10.26
N ASN A 135 30.46 8.25 -10.85
CA ASN A 135 29.88 9.07 -11.91
C ASN A 135 29.66 8.29 -13.21
N ARG A 136 30.44 7.22 -13.47
CA ARG A 136 30.21 6.31 -14.61
C ARG A 136 28.94 5.46 -14.47
N GLU A 137 28.40 5.30 -13.26
CA GLU A 137 27.12 4.61 -12.99
C GLU A 137 25.88 5.53 -13.18
N LYS A 138 26.04 6.65 -13.91
CA LYS A 138 24.97 7.57 -14.30
C LYS A 138 24.69 7.42 -15.80
N SER A 139 23.83 6.46 -16.15
CA SER A 139 23.33 6.31 -17.51
C SER A 139 21.88 6.77 -17.62
N ASP A 140 21.52 7.41 -18.72
CA ASP A 140 20.12 7.72 -19.07
C ASP A 140 19.45 6.57 -19.85
N ASP A 141 20.20 5.52 -20.20
CA ASP A 141 19.66 4.30 -20.80
C ASP A 141 18.77 3.56 -19.78
N ALA A 142 17.56 3.19 -20.20
CA ALA A 142 16.60 2.46 -19.39
C ALA A 142 17.09 1.06 -18.96
N HIS A 143 18.03 0.46 -19.70
CA HIS A 143 18.57 -0.87 -19.43
C HIS A 143 19.87 -0.84 -18.61
N GLU A 144 20.42 0.34 -18.32
CA GLU A 144 21.63 0.50 -17.51
C GLU A 144 21.32 0.99 -16.10
N GLN A 145 22.35 1.05 -15.24
CA GLN A 145 22.18 1.50 -13.86
C GLN A 145 22.12 3.03 -13.80
N ASN A 146 21.21 3.54 -12.95
CA ASN A 146 21.15 4.98 -12.65
C ASN A 146 20.89 5.17 -11.15
N LEU A 147 21.98 5.08 -10.39
CA LEU A 147 21.94 5.17 -8.94
C LEU A 147 21.37 6.51 -8.46
N SER A 148 21.70 7.60 -9.15
CA SER A 148 21.26 8.95 -8.78
C SER A 148 19.73 9.10 -8.88
N LYS A 149 19.12 8.53 -9.92
CA LYS A 149 17.67 8.55 -10.13
C LYS A 149 16.98 7.65 -9.11
N CYS A 150 17.56 6.49 -8.79
CA CYS A 150 17.07 5.60 -7.74
C CYS A 150 17.04 6.29 -6.36
N MET A 151 18.11 6.99 -5.99
CA MET A 151 18.17 7.72 -4.72
C MET A 151 17.13 8.84 -4.64
N ARG A 152 16.85 9.54 -5.75
CA ARG A 152 15.78 10.56 -5.82
C ARG A 152 14.37 9.97 -5.71
N MET A 153 14.20 8.69 -6.08
CA MET A 153 12.93 7.99 -5.97
C MET A 153 12.66 7.49 -4.55
N ALA A 154 13.66 7.47 -3.67
CA ALA A 154 13.51 6.97 -2.30
C ALA A 154 12.64 7.90 -1.43
N GLU A 155 11.71 7.32 -0.67
CA GLU A 155 10.85 8.08 0.23
C GLU A 155 11.56 8.49 1.54
N PHE A 156 12.65 7.79 1.87
CA PHE A 156 13.48 8.06 3.04
C PHE A 156 14.96 8.14 2.65
N ARG A 157 15.72 8.98 3.36
CA ARG A 157 17.16 9.15 3.14
C ARG A 157 17.91 9.15 4.46
N ILE A 158 18.97 8.36 4.52
CA ILE A 158 19.91 8.31 5.65
C ILE A 158 21.28 8.76 5.18
N ILE A 159 21.90 9.70 5.90
CA ILE A 159 23.30 10.10 5.69
C ILE A 159 24.15 9.49 6.80
N ASN A 160 24.92 8.46 6.45
CA ASN A 160 25.79 7.74 7.36
C ASN A 160 27.18 8.41 7.51
N SER A 161 27.18 9.55 8.20
CA SER A 161 28.38 10.31 8.56
C SER A 161 28.91 10.01 9.97
N GLY A 162 28.08 9.44 10.84
CA GLY A 162 28.40 9.24 12.25
C GLY A 162 28.99 7.86 12.59
N SER A 163 29.00 7.58 13.90
CA SER A 163 29.34 6.29 14.48
C SER A 163 28.30 5.21 14.16
N ARG A 164 28.67 3.93 14.34
CA ARG A 164 27.75 2.79 14.15
C ARG A 164 26.49 2.91 15.02
N LYS A 165 26.63 3.38 16.26
CA LYS A 165 25.51 3.56 17.20
C LYS A 165 24.52 4.63 16.71
N GLU A 166 25.02 5.74 16.16
CA GLU A 166 24.19 6.78 15.56
C GLU A 166 23.49 6.27 14.30
N PHE A 167 24.22 5.53 13.46
CA PHE A 167 23.62 4.91 12.27
C PHE A 167 22.46 3.97 12.64
N TYR A 168 22.61 3.11 13.67
CA TYR A 168 21.51 2.26 14.12
C TYR A 168 20.29 3.04 14.63
N LYS A 169 20.50 4.17 15.33
CA LYS A 169 19.39 5.05 15.74
C LYS A 169 18.65 5.64 14.54
N GLU A 170 19.37 6.07 13.51
CA GLU A 170 18.77 6.56 12.27
C GLU A 170 17.98 5.46 11.53
N ILE A 171 18.48 4.22 11.56
CA ILE A 171 17.74 3.06 11.02
C ILE A 171 16.45 2.83 11.81
N ASP A 172 16.53 2.74 13.14
CA ASP A 172 15.35 2.54 13.99
C ASP A 172 14.33 3.68 13.81
N HIS A 173 14.78 4.93 13.70
CA HIS A 173 13.92 6.07 13.41
C HIS A 173 13.25 5.92 12.04
N THR A 174 14.01 5.58 10.99
CA THR A 174 13.48 5.39 9.63
C THR A 174 12.45 4.26 9.58
N VAL A 175 12.75 3.11 10.20
CA VAL A 175 11.81 1.98 10.30
C VAL A 175 10.54 2.41 11.03
N SER A 176 10.65 3.19 12.11
CA SER A 176 9.49 3.73 12.82
C SER A 176 8.65 4.64 11.93
N GLN A 177 9.27 5.48 11.09
CA GLN A 177 8.54 6.31 10.11
C GLN A 177 7.86 5.48 9.03
N VAL A 178 8.49 4.40 8.57
CA VAL A 178 7.88 3.43 7.65
C VAL A 178 6.65 2.78 8.32
N GLU A 179 6.78 2.32 9.56
CA GLU A 179 5.67 1.72 10.31
C GLU A 179 4.50 2.70 10.52
N LEU A 180 4.78 3.97 10.79
CA LEU A 180 3.75 5.00 10.86
C LEU A 180 3.00 5.17 9.54
N ARG A 181 3.69 5.05 8.39
CA ARG A 181 3.04 5.07 7.06
C ARG A 181 2.25 3.80 6.75
N LEU A 182 2.53 2.68 7.44
CA LEU A 182 1.74 1.45 7.32
C LEU A 182 0.42 1.48 8.07
N ARG A 183 0.25 2.43 9.01
CA ARG A 183 -0.99 2.57 9.77
C ARG A 183 -2.10 3.08 8.84
N PRO A 184 -3.25 2.39 8.76
CA PRO A 184 -4.38 2.87 7.98
C PRO A 184 -4.77 4.28 8.38
N THR A 185 -5.04 5.14 7.40
CA THR A 185 -5.65 6.43 7.68
C THR A 185 -7.03 6.21 8.32
N TRP A 186 -7.58 7.22 9.00
CA TRP A 186 -8.93 7.10 9.57
C TRP A 186 -9.97 6.73 8.51
N LYS A 187 -9.90 7.33 7.32
CA LYS A 187 -10.83 7.01 6.22
C LYS A 187 -10.70 5.56 5.78
N GLU A 188 -9.47 5.09 5.61
CA GLU A 188 -9.20 3.70 5.24
C GLU A 188 -9.68 2.74 6.33
N TYR A 189 -9.39 3.01 7.59
CA TYR A 189 -9.84 2.22 8.74
C TYR A 189 -11.37 2.10 8.79
N PHE A 190 -12.08 3.23 8.69
CA PHE A 190 -13.55 3.25 8.71
C PHE A 190 -14.15 2.56 7.48
N MET A 191 -13.58 2.77 6.29
CA MET A 191 -14.05 2.08 5.09
C MET A 191 -13.79 0.56 5.14
N LYS A 192 -12.62 0.12 5.66
CA LYS A 192 -12.32 -1.30 5.89
C LYS A 192 -13.35 -1.94 6.83
N MET A 193 -13.72 -1.23 7.90
CA MET A 193 -14.79 -1.70 8.79
C MET A 193 -16.16 -1.78 8.10
N ALA A 194 -16.50 -0.84 7.21
CA ALA A 194 -17.72 -0.93 6.42
C ALA A 194 -17.73 -2.16 5.50
N PHE A 195 -16.59 -2.49 4.86
CA PHE A 195 -16.45 -3.72 4.09
C PHE A 195 -16.54 -4.98 4.96
N LEU A 196 -15.91 -5.00 6.14
CA LEU A 196 -16.03 -6.09 7.10
C LEU A 196 -17.49 -6.31 7.54
N VAL A 197 -18.23 -5.23 7.79
CA VAL A 197 -19.66 -5.31 8.11
C VAL A 197 -20.47 -5.88 6.93
N ALA A 198 -20.10 -5.54 5.69
CA ALA A 198 -20.75 -6.03 4.47
C ALA A 198 -20.66 -7.55 4.30
N GLU A 199 -19.65 -8.20 4.86
CA GLU A 199 -19.49 -9.67 4.81
C GLU A 199 -20.66 -10.42 5.44
N ARG A 200 -21.41 -9.78 6.36
CA ARG A 200 -22.62 -10.36 6.96
C ARG A 200 -23.89 -10.21 6.11
N SER A 201 -23.80 -9.53 4.96
CA SER A 201 -24.95 -9.35 4.06
C SER A 201 -25.52 -10.69 3.61
N THR A 202 -26.85 -10.75 3.59
CA THR A 202 -27.62 -11.91 3.11
C THR A 202 -28.29 -11.61 1.77
N CYS A 203 -27.85 -10.58 1.05
CA CYS A 203 -28.41 -10.18 -0.23
C CYS A 203 -27.69 -10.88 -1.38
N LEU A 204 -28.44 -11.45 -2.33
CA LEU A 204 -27.87 -12.14 -3.49
C LEU A 204 -27.34 -11.23 -4.60
N ARG A 205 -27.54 -9.90 -4.51
CA ARG A 205 -27.13 -8.94 -5.55
C ARG A 205 -25.85 -8.20 -5.19
N HIS A 206 -25.81 -7.62 -3.99
CA HIS A 206 -24.71 -6.77 -3.53
C HIS A 206 -24.52 -6.94 -2.03
N HIS A 207 -23.27 -7.11 -1.59
CA HIS A 207 -22.90 -7.07 -0.19
C HIS A 207 -22.58 -5.62 0.19
N VAL A 208 -23.51 -4.97 0.89
CA VAL A 208 -23.40 -3.57 1.29
C VAL A 208 -23.25 -3.50 2.80
N GLY A 209 -22.23 -2.78 3.25
CA GLY A 209 -22.03 -2.42 4.65
C GLY A 209 -21.90 -0.92 4.83
N ALA A 210 -22.39 -0.44 5.97
CA ALA A 210 -22.36 0.95 6.39
C ALA A 210 -22.02 1.06 7.88
N ILE A 211 -21.28 2.10 8.25
CA ILE A 211 -21.00 2.46 9.64
C ILE A 211 -21.23 3.96 9.83
N ILE A 212 -21.69 4.35 11.01
CA ILE A 212 -21.84 5.76 11.39
C ILE A 212 -20.77 6.09 12.43
N VAL A 213 -20.03 7.17 12.19
CA VAL A 213 -18.85 7.56 12.97
C VAL A 213 -18.98 9.01 13.43
N LYS A 214 -18.67 9.27 14.70
CA LYS A 214 -18.59 10.62 15.27
C LYS A 214 -17.38 10.72 16.18
N ASN A 215 -16.59 11.78 16.05
CA ASN A 215 -15.37 11.99 16.85
C ASN A 215 -14.41 10.79 16.82
N ARG A 216 -14.31 10.09 15.68
CA ARG A 216 -13.52 8.85 15.48
C ARG A 216 -14.01 7.62 16.26
N HIS A 217 -15.22 7.67 16.82
CA HIS A 217 -15.89 6.52 17.42
C HIS A 217 -16.95 5.97 16.46
N VAL A 218 -16.95 4.65 16.26
CA VAL A 218 -18.04 3.97 15.56
C VAL A 218 -19.24 3.95 16.51
N LEU A 219 -20.35 4.53 16.07
CA LEU A 219 -21.59 4.61 16.83
C LEU A 219 -22.48 3.40 16.53
N THR A 220 -22.72 3.13 15.26
CA THR A 220 -23.57 2.05 14.79
C THR A 220 -23.06 1.45 13.49
N THR A 221 -23.55 0.25 13.17
CA THR A 221 -23.20 -0.47 11.95
C THR A 221 -24.48 -1.03 11.31
N GLY A 222 -24.42 -1.30 10.01
CA GLY A 222 -25.52 -1.92 9.29
C GLY A 222 -25.01 -2.61 8.03
N TYR A 223 -25.59 -3.76 7.71
CA TYR A 223 -25.44 -4.41 6.42
C TYR A 223 -26.81 -4.60 5.79
N ASN A 224 -26.86 -4.78 4.47
CA ASN A 224 -28.14 -5.04 3.82
C ASN A 224 -28.62 -6.48 4.04
N GLY A 225 -29.83 -6.64 4.55
CA GLY A 225 -30.37 -7.93 4.95
C GLY A 225 -31.86 -7.86 5.30
N ALA A 226 -32.52 -9.01 5.42
CA ALA A 226 -33.94 -9.04 5.74
C ALA A 226 -34.25 -8.47 7.12
N ALA A 227 -35.50 -8.06 7.33
CA ALA A 227 -35.97 -7.58 8.63
C ALA A 227 -35.70 -8.59 9.75
N ARG A 228 -35.48 -8.09 10.98
CA ARG A 228 -35.16 -8.93 12.15
C ARG A 228 -36.21 -10.04 12.33
N LYS A 229 -35.73 -11.26 12.60
CA LYS A 229 -36.57 -12.46 12.82
C LYS A 229 -37.40 -12.89 11.61
N THR A 230 -36.98 -12.55 10.39
CA THR A 230 -37.60 -13.02 9.13
C THR A 230 -36.59 -13.80 8.30
N ASN A 231 -37.08 -14.62 7.36
CA ASN A 231 -36.21 -15.35 6.43
C ASN A 231 -35.57 -14.41 5.40
N ASP A 232 -34.30 -14.62 5.08
CA ASP A 232 -33.53 -13.80 4.14
C ASP A 232 -33.51 -14.33 2.70
N CYS A 233 -32.79 -13.63 1.83
CA CYS A 233 -32.64 -13.98 0.42
C CYS A 233 -31.73 -15.20 0.18
N LEU A 234 -30.84 -15.56 1.11
CA LEU A 234 -30.04 -16.79 0.99
C LEU A 234 -30.96 -18.00 1.11
N ARG A 235 -31.98 -17.92 1.98
CA ARG A 235 -32.96 -18.99 2.16
C ARG A 235 -34.07 -19.01 1.10
N LEU A 236 -34.57 -17.84 0.71
CA LEU A 236 -35.78 -17.72 -0.13
C LEU A 236 -35.52 -17.38 -1.59
N GLY A 237 -34.27 -17.08 -1.95
CA GLY A 237 -33.95 -16.44 -3.22
C GLY A 237 -34.29 -14.95 -3.23
N CYS A 238 -34.02 -14.30 -4.36
CA CYS A 238 -34.28 -12.87 -4.55
C CYS A 238 -35.57 -12.64 -5.34
N LEU A 239 -36.60 -12.12 -4.69
CA LEU A 239 -37.88 -11.78 -5.34
C LEU A 239 -37.70 -10.81 -6.51
N ARG A 240 -36.76 -9.87 -6.40
CA ARG A 240 -36.45 -8.94 -7.49
C ARG A 240 -35.85 -9.65 -8.71
N ASN A 241 -35.08 -10.71 -8.52
CA ASN A 241 -34.57 -11.51 -9.65
C ASN A 241 -35.71 -12.30 -10.30
N GLN A 242 -36.58 -12.91 -9.50
CA GLN A 242 -37.74 -13.66 -10.00
C GLN A 242 -38.68 -12.79 -10.84
N LEU A 243 -38.79 -11.50 -10.49
CA LEU A 243 -39.63 -10.53 -11.19
C LEU A 243 -38.86 -9.69 -12.24
N ASN A 244 -37.60 -10.03 -12.54
CA ASN A 244 -36.74 -9.28 -13.48
C ASN A 244 -36.67 -7.77 -13.22
N ILE A 245 -36.64 -7.36 -11.95
CA ILE A 245 -36.59 -5.95 -11.55
C ILE A 245 -35.13 -5.46 -11.57
N PRO A 246 -34.77 -4.41 -12.35
CA PRO A 246 -33.43 -3.83 -12.38
C PRO A 246 -32.97 -3.30 -11.02
N SER A 247 -31.67 -3.07 -10.83
CA SER A 247 -31.17 -2.39 -9.62
C SER A 247 -31.58 -0.90 -9.63
N GLY A 248 -31.94 -0.35 -8.48
CA GLY A 248 -32.37 1.07 -8.35
C GLY A 248 -33.87 1.32 -8.54
N GLU A 249 -34.65 0.32 -8.95
CA GLU A 249 -36.11 0.45 -9.13
C GLU A 249 -36.90 -0.32 -8.08
N ARG A 250 -38.18 0.02 -7.88
CA ARG A 250 -39.16 -0.77 -7.07
C ARG A 250 -38.60 -1.28 -5.74
N HIS A 251 -38.04 -0.36 -4.95
CA HIS A 251 -37.35 -0.68 -3.70
C HIS A 251 -38.27 -1.39 -2.68
N GLU A 252 -39.56 -1.10 -2.71
CA GLU A 252 -40.61 -1.72 -1.89
C GLU A 252 -40.74 -3.24 -2.08
N ILE A 253 -40.28 -3.78 -3.22
CA ILE A 253 -40.27 -5.22 -3.50
C ILE A 253 -39.03 -5.90 -2.88
N CYS A 254 -38.01 -5.13 -2.49
CA CYS A 254 -36.81 -5.66 -1.87
C CYS A 254 -37.10 -6.14 -0.45
N ARG A 255 -36.78 -7.41 -0.15
CA ARG A 255 -36.84 -7.95 1.21
C ARG A 255 -35.76 -7.36 2.12
N ALA A 256 -34.64 -6.98 1.52
CA ALA A 256 -33.50 -6.45 2.27
C ALA A 256 -33.74 -4.98 2.64
N ILE A 257 -33.63 -4.70 3.92
CA ILE A 257 -33.39 -3.35 4.45
C ILE A 257 -31.94 -3.00 4.07
N HIS A 258 -31.71 -1.78 3.59
CA HIS A 258 -30.38 -1.35 3.15
C HIS A 258 -29.42 -1.15 4.33
N ALA A 259 -28.11 -1.14 4.04
CA ALA A 259 -27.08 -1.05 5.07
C ALA A 259 -27.16 0.27 5.85
N GLU A 260 -27.35 1.37 5.14
CA GLU A 260 -27.49 2.73 5.66
C GLU A 260 -28.72 2.83 6.55
N GLN A 261 -29.84 2.24 6.10
CA GLN A 261 -31.09 2.18 6.87
C GLN A 261 -30.87 1.41 8.17
N ASN A 262 -30.24 0.23 8.11
CA ASN A 262 -29.96 -0.56 9.30
C ASN A 262 -29.05 0.17 10.29
N ALA A 263 -28.04 0.90 9.81
CA ALA A 263 -27.16 1.70 10.67
C ALA A 263 -27.92 2.84 11.39
N ILE A 264 -28.85 3.51 10.69
CA ILE A 264 -29.72 4.55 11.27
C ILE A 264 -30.75 3.94 12.25
N ILE A 265 -31.38 2.83 11.88
CA ILE A 265 -32.36 2.12 12.73
C ILE A 265 -31.69 1.67 14.03
N GLN A 266 -30.46 1.14 13.97
CA GLN A 266 -29.72 0.78 15.18
C GLN A 266 -29.51 1.97 16.10
N ALA A 267 -29.23 3.17 15.56
CA ALA A 267 -29.04 4.36 16.36
C ALA A 267 -30.32 4.70 17.15
N GLY A 268 -31.48 4.65 16.47
CA GLY A 268 -32.78 4.84 17.12
C GLY A 268 -33.08 3.77 18.18
N VAL A 269 -32.83 2.50 17.87
CA VAL A 269 -33.06 1.38 18.82
C VAL A 269 -32.20 1.50 20.08
N HIS A 270 -30.96 2.00 19.95
CA HIS A 270 -30.02 2.10 21.06
C HIS A 270 -29.99 3.50 21.71
N GLY A 271 -30.82 4.45 21.25
CA GLY A 271 -30.84 5.81 21.77
C GLY A 271 -29.53 6.58 21.54
N VAL A 272 -28.80 6.27 20.46
CA VAL A 272 -27.50 6.90 20.15
C VAL A 272 -27.73 8.07 19.20
N SER A 273 -27.30 9.27 19.59
CA SER A 273 -27.35 10.44 18.71
C SER A 273 -26.33 10.33 17.58
N ILE A 274 -26.83 10.37 16.34
CA ILE A 274 -26.04 10.34 15.10
C ILE A 274 -26.05 11.70 14.36
N GLU A 275 -26.64 12.73 14.97
CA GLU A 275 -26.63 14.08 14.42
C GLU A 275 -25.19 14.63 14.35
N GLY A 276 -24.82 15.26 13.23
CA GLY A 276 -23.47 15.76 12.98
C GLY A 276 -22.45 14.66 12.64
N ALA A 277 -22.86 13.39 12.54
CA ALA A 277 -21.96 12.28 12.27
C ALA A 277 -21.56 12.18 10.78
N THR A 278 -20.60 11.30 10.51
CA THR A 278 -20.19 10.86 9.17
C THR A 278 -20.63 9.42 8.93
N LEU A 279 -21.26 9.14 7.79
CA LEU A 279 -21.60 7.78 7.36
C LEU A 279 -20.57 7.28 6.36
N TYR A 280 -19.94 6.15 6.65
CA TYR A 280 -19.10 5.42 5.69
C TYR A 280 -19.93 4.27 5.12
N CYS A 281 -20.06 4.18 3.80
CA CYS A 281 -20.78 3.09 3.13
C CYS A 281 -19.94 2.51 2.00
N THR A 282 -19.96 1.18 1.86
CA THR A 282 -19.30 0.51 0.73
C THR A 282 -19.80 0.99 -0.63
N HIS A 283 -21.08 1.38 -0.74
CA HIS A 283 -21.75 1.77 -1.98
C HIS A 283 -22.46 3.12 -1.85
N PHE A 284 -22.60 3.84 -2.96
CA PHE A 284 -23.36 5.08 -3.03
C PHE A 284 -24.84 4.86 -2.67
N PRO A 285 -25.43 5.68 -1.79
CA PRO A 285 -26.77 5.43 -1.27
C PRO A 285 -27.86 5.65 -2.32
N CYS A 286 -28.94 4.87 -2.24
CA CYS A 286 -30.13 5.15 -3.03
C CYS A 286 -30.87 6.39 -2.50
N ILE A 287 -31.81 6.93 -3.27
CA ILE A 287 -32.56 8.13 -2.87
C ILE A 287 -33.34 7.97 -1.56
N ILE A 288 -33.84 6.78 -1.25
CA ILE A 288 -34.53 6.51 0.02
C ILE A 288 -33.56 6.64 1.19
N CYS A 289 -32.37 6.03 1.07
CA CYS A 289 -31.34 6.13 2.09
C CYS A 289 -30.83 7.57 2.22
N ALA A 290 -30.64 8.29 1.12
CA ALA A 290 -30.22 9.69 1.13
C ALA A 290 -31.18 10.60 1.91
N LYS A 291 -32.50 10.46 1.71
CA LYS A 291 -33.51 11.18 2.48
C LYS A 291 -33.40 10.89 3.98
N MET A 292 -33.18 9.63 4.35
CA MET A 292 -33.01 9.24 5.75
C MET A 292 -31.72 9.79 6.35
N ILE A 293 -30.62 9.79 5.58
CA ILE A 293 -29.32 10.37 5.98
C ILE A 293 -29.47 11.86 6.31
N VAL A 294 -30.11 12.62 5.42
CA VAL A 294 -30.39 14.05 5.63
C VAL A 294 -31.22 14.26 6.90
N ASN A 295 -32.33 13.52 7.03
CA ASN A 295 -33.23 13.68 8.16
C ASN A 295 -32.62 13.22 9.50
N ALA A 296 -31.65 12.30 9.46
CA ALA A 296 -30.88 11.87 10.63
C ALA A 296 -29.81 12.91 11.07
N GLY A 297 -29.64 14.00 10.32
CA GLY A 297 -28.68 15.05 10.64
C GLY A 297 -27.22 14.69 10.34
N ILE A 298 -26.97 13.66 9.52
CA ILE A 298 -25.63 13.28 9.08
C ILE A 298 -25.06 14.37 8.17
N LYS A 299 -23.80 14.75 8.38
CA LYS A 299 -23.15 15.87 7.66
C LYS A 299 -22.18 15.46 6.57
N LYS A 300 -21.75 14.21 6.58
CA LYS A 300 -20.81 13.68 5.59
C LYS A 300 -21.11 12.23 5.26
N VAL A 301 -21.00 11.89 3.98
CA VAL A 301 -21.12 10.52 3.46
C VAL A 301 -19.83 10.19 2.71
N VAL A 302 -19.19 9.08 3.08
CA VAL A 302 -17.96 8.58 2.46
C VAL A 302 -18.25 7.25 1.79
N VAL A 303 -17.95 7.11 0.49
CA VAL A 303 -18.29 5.93 -0.31
C VAL A 303 -17.10 5.34 -1.05
N ALA A 304 -17.09 4.03 -1.29
CA ALA A 304 -16.04 3.38 -2.09
C ALA A 304 -16.50 2.99 -3.51
N GLN A 305 -17.76 2.57 -3.66
CA GLN A 305 -18.32 2.08 -4.93
C GLN A 305 -19.58 2.84 -5.33
N GLY A 306 -19.89 2.82 -6.62
CA GLY A 306 -20.99 3.58 -7.20
C GLY A 306 -20.58 5.04 -7.39
N TYR A 307 -20.61 5.52 -8.62
CA TYR A 307 -20.32 6.93 -8.91
C TYR A 307 -21.62 7.73 -8.77
N PRO A 308 -21.62 8.86 -8.05
CA PRO A 308 -22.68 9.83 -8.21
C PRO A 308 -22.58 10.41 -9.62
N ASP A 309 -23.47 10.02 -10.52
CA ASP A 309 -23.76 10.89 -11.66
C ASP A 309 -24.12 12.26 -11.09
N LYS A 310 -23.41 13.32 -11.52
CA LYS A 310 -23.62 14.70 -11.05
C LYS A 310 -25.05 15.22 -11.27
N TYR A 311 -25.85 14.47 -12.04
CA TYR A 311 -27.26 14.75 -12.35
C TYR A 311 -28.24 13.82 -11.59
N ASN A 312 -27.76 12.99 -10.67
CA ASN A 312 -28.63 12.13 -9.87
C ASN A 312 -29.23 12.91 -8.69
N LEU A 313 -30.53 12.74 -8.48
CA LEU A 313 -31.36 13.36 -7.45
C LEU A 313 -30.75 13.31 -6.03
N VAL A 314 -29.92 12.32 -5.74
CA VAL A 314 -29.20 12.20 -4.46
C VAL A 314 -28.20 13.34 -4.26
N MET A 315 -27.40 13.71 -5.27
CA MET A 315 -26.43 14.79 -5.14
C MET A 315 -27.13 16.13 -4.96
N ALA A 316 -28.19 16.40 -5.73
CA ALA A 316 -29.00 17.61 -5.58
C ALA A 316 -29.58 17.75 -4.16
N LEU A 317 -30.11 16.64 -3.60
CA LEU A 317 -30.62 16.60 -2.23
C LEU A 317 -29.50 16.85 -1.20
N PHE A 318 -28.34 16.23 -1.36
CA PHE A 318 -27.21 16.41 -0.45
C PHE A 318 -26.63 17.82 -0.53
N ASP A 319 -26.55 18.43 -1.72
CA ASP A 319 -26.12 19.81 -1.90
C ASP A 319 -27.08 20.79 -1.20
N GLU A 320 -28.39 20.62 -1.40
CA GLU A 320 -29.43 21.42 -0.74
C GLU A 320 -29.36 21.30 0.79
N ALA A 321 -29.18 20.07 1.29
CA ALA A 321 -29.08 19.77 2.72
C ALA A 321 -27.68 20.04 3.33
N ARG A 322 -26.70 20.45 2.51
CA ARG A 322 -25.30 20.66 2.90
C ARG A 322 -24.65 19.42 3.53
N VAL A 323 -24.84 18.26 2.88
CA VAL A 323 -24.19 16.99 3.23
C VAL A 323 -23.00 16.79 2.29
N GLU A 324 -21.79 16.74 2.85
CA GLU A 324 -20.58 16.50 2.06
C GLU A 324 -20.53 15.05 1.58
N VAL A 325 -20.13 14.85 0.31
CA VAL A 325 -19.89 13.50 -0.24
C VAL A 325 -18.42 13.38 -0.62
N GLU A 326 -17.78 12.31 -0.17
CA GLU A 326 -16.40 11.98 -0.52
C GLU A 326 -16.32 10.55 -1.05
N GLN A 327 -15.70 10.37 -2.22
CA GLN A 327 -15.37 9.04 -2.72
C GLN A 327 -13.92 8.69 -2.36
N VAL A 328 -13.72 7.48 -1.84
CA VAL A 328 -12.41 6.92 -1.49
C VAL A 328 -12.16 5.64 -2.28
N PRO A 329 -10.89 5.27 -2.55
CA PRO A 329 -10.60 3.97 -3.16
C PRO A 329 -11.07 2.82 -2.27
N ILE A 330 -11.38 1.68 -2.88
CA ILE A 330 -11.64 0.44 -2.16
C ILE A 330 -10.36 0.06 -1.40
N PRO A 331 -10.40 -0.10 -0.06
CA PRO A 331 -9.21 -0.43 0.70
C PRO A 331 -8.80 -1.90 0.54
N ASP A 332 -7.55 -2.22 0.86
CA ASP A 332 -7.11 -3.62 1.01
C ASP A 332 -7.84 -4.23 2.23
N ASN A 333 -8.71 -5.21 2.00
CA ASN A 333 -9.50 -5.85 3.06
C ASN A 333 -8.73 -6.88 3.90
N LYS A 334 -7.44 -7.14 3.61
CA LYS A 334 -6.62 -8.00 4.46
C LYS A 334 -6.47 -7.40 5.87
N ILE A 335 -6.80 -8.20 6.88
CA ILE A 335 -6.57 -7.87 8.28
C ILE A 335 -5.11 -8.19 8.62
N ARG A 336 -4.34 -7.16 9.00
CA ARG A 336 -2.95 -7.34 9.43
C ARG A 336 -2.96 -7.74 10.90
N ILE A 337 -2.50 -8.95 11.19
CA ILE A 337 -2.30 -9.43 12.56
C ILE A 337 -0.83 -9.21 12.89
N VAL A 338 -0.55 -8.45 13.94
CA VAL A 338 0.79 -8.40 14.55
C VAL A 338 0.85 -9.59 15.51
N PRO A 339 1.69 -10.60 15.25
CA PRO A 339 1.78 -11.80 16.09
C PRO A 339 2.27 -11.49 17.51
#